data_AF-A0A972ZS41-F1
#
_entry.id   AF-A0A972ZS41-F1
#
_cell.length_a   1.000
_cell.length_b   1.000
_cell.length_c   1.000
_cell.angle_alpha   90.00
_cell.angle_beta   90.00
_cell.angle_gamma   90.00
#
_symmetry.space_group_name_H-M   'P 1'
#
loop_
_entity.id
_entity.type
_entity.pdbx_description
1 polymer ?
#
loop_
_entity_poly.entity_id
_entity_poly.type
_entity_poly.pdbx_seq_one_letter_code
_entity_poly.pdbx_strand_id
1 'polypeptide(L)'
;MTFQFDKKLTVDKNFYRVKEIKYLTAEAFIISLPKSHFDFKAGQHISLSIKGDYQSREYSIYSGENDDSFQVLVKEVEGGYFSPKLKNLKEGDIVEIHGPLGRFGLEEKKKNTHKHIFIASGTGIAPFHSIVKSNPNLNHHIIHGVRYQIEGYERKSYNPENYTLCTSRHENGNFKGRVTDYLKKTDFE
;
A
#
# COMPACT_ATOMS: atom_id res chain seq x y z
N MET A 1 16.51 44.19 28.14
CA MET A 1 16.10 43.64 26.83
C MET A 1 15.56 42.25 27.09
N THR A 2 14.24 42.14 27.25
CA THR A 2 13.58 40.89 27.66
C THR A 2 13.23 40.11 26.41
N PHE A 3 13.93 39.00 26.15
CA PHE A 3 13.58 38.10 25.06
C PHE A 3 12.32 37.32 25.43
N GLN A 4 11.22 37.65 24.78
CA GLN A 4 9.95 36.96 24.92
C GLN A 4 9.97 35.73 24.01
N PHE A 5 10.20 34.55 24.60
CA PHE A 5 10.10 33.28 23.89
C PHE A 5 8.63 32.89 23.74
N ASP A 6 8.03 33.25 22.61
CA ASP A 6 6.78 32.63 22.15
C ASP A 6 7.09 31.21 21.65
N LYS A 7 7.22 30.25 22.58
CA LYS A 7 7.24 28.83 22.25
C LYS A 7 5.83 28.40 21.85
N LYS A 8 5.45 28.65 20.60
CA LYS A 8 4.30 27.98 19.99
C LYS A 8 4.66 26.49 19.90
N LEU A 9 4.19 25.70 20.87
CA LEU A 9 4.44 24.26 20.93
C LEU A 9 3.86 23.64 19.66
N THR A 10 4.74 23.28 18.72
CA THR A 10 4.32 22.66 17.46
C THR A 10 4.40 21.16 17.70
N VAL A 11 3.25 20.49 17.78
CA VAL A 11 3.22 19.03 17.88
C VAL A 11 3.75 18.49 16.56
N ASP A 12 4.82 17.70 16.63
CA ASP A 12 5.33 17.00 15.45
C ASP A 12 4.27 15.99 14.98
N LYS A 13 3.68 16.28 13.81
CA LYS A 13 2.59 15.50 13.23
C LYS A 13 3.09 14.28 12.45
N ASN A 14 4.40 14.05 12.39
CA ASN A 14 4.96 12.92 11.67
C ASN A 14 4.94 11.63 12.50
N PHE A 15 4.71 11.70 13.81
CA PHE A 15 4.65 10.52 14.66
C PHE A 15 3.24 9.94 14.77
N TYR A 16 3.13 8.64 14.54
CA TYR A 16 1.90 7.88 14.63
C TYR A 16 2.09 6.71 15.61
N ARG A 17 1.03 6.41 16.36
CA ARG A 17 0.96 5.16 17.14
C ARG A 17 0.34 4.08 16.29
N VAL A 18 0.97 2.92 16.22
CA VAL A 18 0.40 1.74 15.58
C VAL A 18 -0.94 1.39 16.22
N LYS A 19 -2.01 1.31 15.42
CA LYS A 19 -3.34 0.85 15.89
C LYS A 19 -3.47 -0.65 15.79
N GLU A 20 -2.96 -1.25 14.70
CA GLU A 20 -3.10 -2.68 14.46
C GLU A 20 -2.01 -3.16 13.50
N ILE A 21 -1.58 -4.42 13.69
CA ILE A 21 -0.80 -5.18 12.70
C ILE A 21 -1.62 -6.39 12.27
N LYS A 22 -2.07 -6.40 11.02
CA LYS A 22 -2.84 -7.52 10.44
C LYS A 22 -1.95 -8.37 9.54
N TYR A 23 -1.63 -9.58 9.99
CA TYR A 23 -0.86 -10.54 9.20
C TYR A 23 -1.72 -11.18 8.13
N LEU A 24 -1.27 -11.08 6.87
CA LEU A 24 -1.93 -11.70 5.71
C LEU A 24 -1.29 -13.04 5.35
N THR A 25 0.03 -13.12 5.48
CA THR A 25 0.84 -14.34 5.30
C THR A 25 1.97 -14.36 6.34
N ALA A 26 2.84 -15.38 6.28
CA ALA A 26 4.05 -15.41 7.11
C ALA A 26 4.99 -14.23 6.82
N GLU A 27 4.99 -13.70 5.59
CA GLU A 27 5.90 -12.64 5.14
C GLU A 27 5.19 -11.29 4.92
N ALA A 28 3.86 -11.25 4.84
CA ALA A 28 3.13 -10.03 4.47
C ALA A 28 2.12 -9.61 5.53
N PHE A 29 2.09 -8.32 5.83
CA PHE A 29 1.25 -7.74 6.87
C PHE A 29 0.88 -6.30 6.55
N ILE A 30 -0.25 -5.85 7.10
CA ILE A 30 -0.72 -4.47 7.02
C ILE A 30 -0.45 -3.80 8.37
N ILE A 31 0.16 -2.61 8.33
CA ILE A 31 0.25 -1.72 9.48
C ILE A 31 -0.88 -0.70 9.36
N SER A 32 -1.78 -0.67 10.34
CA SER A 32 -2.84 0.33 10.45
C SER A 32 -2.46 1.41 11.45
N LEU A 33 -2.57 2.66 11.03
CA LEU A 33 -2.34 3.87 11.82
C LEU A 33 -3.64 4.68 11.92
N PRO A 34 -3.74 5.68 12.82
CA PRO A 34 -4.80 6.66 12.76
C PRO A 34 -4.86 7.33 11.38
N LYS A 35 -6.01 7.91 11.04
CA LYS A 35 -6.17 8.72 9.84
C LYS A 35 -4.98 9.68 9.66
N SER A 36 -4.49 9.81 8.44
CA SER A 36 -3.32 10.63 8.14
C SER A 36 -3.54 12.07 8.59
N HIS A 37 -2.48 12.70 9.11
CA HIS A 37 -2.49 14.12 9.45
C HIS A 37 -2.29 15.03 8.23
N PHE A 38 -2.19 14.44 7.04
CA PHE A 38 -2.01 15.09 5.75
C PHE A 38 -2.96 14.47 4.73
N ASP A 39 -3.32 15.25 3.73
CA ASP A 39 -4.00 14.76 2.54
C ASP A 39 -3.00 14.10 1.60
N PHE A 40 -3.40 13.04 0.93
CA PHE A 40 -2.61 12.37 -0.11
C PHE A 40 -3.48 12.04 -1.31
N LYS A 41 -2.83 11.73 -2.43
CA LYS A 41 -3.48 11.18 -3.61
C LYS A 41 -3.21 9.70 -3.74
N ALA A 42 -4.25 8.92 -4.02
CA ALA A 42 -4.15 7.49 -4.14
C ALA A 42 -3.10 7.10 -5.19
N GLY A 43 -2.19 6.21 -4.81
CA GLY A 43 -1.01 5.84 -5.59
C GLY A 43 0.30 6.46 -5.08
N GLN A 44 0.24 7.51 -4.26
CA GLN A 44 1.41 8.07 -3.58
C GLN A 44 2.00 7.11 -2.53
N HIS A 45 3.21 7.44 -2.10
CA HIS A 45 3.94 6.69 -1.08
C HIS A 45 4.39 7.59 0.06
N ILE A 46 4.92 6.99 1.11
CA ILE A 46 5.52 7.67 2.26
C ILE A 46 6.88 7.09 2.56
N SER A 47 7.69 7.83 3.31
CA SER A 47 8.88 7.30 3.98
C SER A 47 8.52 6.97 5.44
N LEU A 48 8.75 5.73 5.85
CA LEU A 48 8.43 5.20 7.17
C LEU A 48 9.72 4.86 7.92
N SER A 49 9.87 5.38 9.14
CA SER A 49 10.88 4.97 10.14
C SER A 49 10.21 4.48 11.42
N ILE A 50 10.92 3.67 12.21
CA ILE A 50 10.53 3.37 13.59
C ILE A 50 11.16 4.44 14.48
N LYS A 51 10.47 4.94 15.50
CA LYS A 51 11.02 5.95 16.39
C LYS A 51 12.36 5.50 16.99
N GLY A 52 13.41 6.26 16.72
CA GLY A 52 14.78 5.97 17.17
C GLY A 52 15.60 5.06 16.25
N ASP A 53 15.04 4.60 15.12
CA ASP A 53 15.83 3.95 14.07
C ASP A 53 16.43 5.02 13.14
N TYR A 54 17.63 4.74 12.62
CA TYR A 54 18.33 5.62 11.68
C TYR A 54 17.95 5.36 10.23
N GLN A 55 17.21 4.27 9.96
CA GLN A 55 16.74 3.94 8.62
C GLN A 55 15.25 4.24 8.46
N SER A 56 14.91 4.71 7.27
CA SER A 56 13.56 4.74 6.75
C SER A 56 13.46 3.95 5.46
N ARG A 57 12.24 3.53 5.10
CA ARG A 57 11.94 2.90 3.81
C ARG A 57 10.65 3.45 3.23
N GLU A 58 10.61 3.45 1.91
CA GLU A 58 9.44 3.89 1.17
C GLU A 58 8.38 2.79 1.11
N TYR A 59 7.13 3.15 1.40
CA TYR A 59 5.97 2.28 1.26
C TYR A 59 4.85 3.03 0.55
N SER A 60 4.31 2.45 -0.52
CA SER A 60 3.08 2.94 -1.12
C SER A 60 1.95 2.91 -0.10
N ILE A 61 1.13 3.95 -0.11
CA ILE A 61 -0.05 4.02 0.75
C ILE A 61 -1.02 2.94 0.26
N TYR A 62 -1.52 2.14 1.21
CA TYR A 62 -2.41 1.03 0.94
C TYR A 62 -3.88 1.42 1.14
N SER A 63 -4.19 2.26 2.14
CA SER A 63 -5.54 2.77 2.39
C SER A 63 -6.03 3.75 1.30
N GLY A 64 -7.34 3.93 1.20
CA GLY A 64 -7.94 4.97 0.36
C GLY A 64 -7.83 6.37 0.98
N GLU A 65 -7.97 7.42 0.15
CA GLU A 65 -7.81 8.84 0.52
C GLU A 65 -8.71 9.26 1.71
N ASN A 66 -9.88 8.63 1.83
CA ASN A 66 -10.89 9.00 2.84
C ASN A 66 -11.08 7.95 3.94
N ASP A 67 -10.28 6.88 3.97
CA ASP A 67 -10.38 5.85 5.00
C ASP A 67 -10.09 6.41 6.40
N ASP A 68 -10.76 5.86 7.42
CA ASP A 68 -10.56 6.24 8.82
C ASP A 68 -9.23 5.73 9.41
N SER A 69 -8.55 4.82 8.71
CA SER A 69 -7.24 4.29 9.08
C SER A 69 -6.27 4.43 7.92
N PHE A 70 -5.10 4.98 8.21
CA PHE A 70 -4.02 5.06 7.24
C PHE A 70 -3.23 3.75 7.26
N GLN A 71 -3.10 3.09 6.11
CA GLN A 71 -2.54 1.74 6.03
C GLN A 71 -1.36 1.67 5.07
N VAL A 72 -0.38 0.83 5.41
CA VAL A 72 0.70 0.41 4.50
C VAL A 72 0.78 -1.12 4.47
N LEU A 73 0.96 -1.68 3.27
CA LEU A 73 1.19 -3.10 3.07
C LEU A 73 2.70 -3.36 3.00
N VAL A 74 3.19 -4.23 3.88
CA VAL A 74 4.61 -4.55 4.01
C VAL A 74 4.82 -6.02 3.70
N LYS A 75 5.89 -6.32 2.97
CA LYS A 75 6.46 -7.66 2.87
C LYS A 75 7.81 -7.68 3.58
N GLU A 76 7.95 -8.58 4.53
CA GLU A 76 9.20 -8.94 5.16
C GLU A 76 10.17 -9.48 4.10
N VAL A 77 11.38 -8.94 4.14
CA VAL A 77 12.50 -9.42 3.34
C VAL A 77 13.40 -10.16 4.29
N GLU A 78 13.51 -11.47 4.11
CA GLU A 78 14.40 -12.31 4.91
C GLU A 78 15.85 -11.80 4.83
N GLY A 79 16.52 -11.71 5.98
CA GLY A 79 17.85 -11.10 6.11
C GLY A 79 17.89 -9.57 5.94
N GLY A 80 16.75 -8.92 5.71
CA GLY A 80 16.65 -7.46 5.63
C GLY A 80 16.78 -6.79 7.00
N TYR A 81 17.33 -5.58 7.03
CA TYR A 81 17.47 -4.83 8.30
C TYR A 81 16.14 -4.25 8.81
N PHE A 82 15.32 -3.70 7.90
CA PHE A 82 14.21 -2.83 8.29
C PHE A 82 12.86 -3.55 8.37
N SER A 83 12.51 -4.35 7.37
CA SER A 83 11.20 -5.00 7.29
C SER A 83 10.93 -6.04 8.39
N PRO A 84 11.92 -6.78 8.94
CA PRO A 84 11.70 -7.61 10.13
C PRO A 84 11.42 -6.79 11.39
N LYS A 85 12.00 -5.58 11.52
CA LYS A 85 11.67 -4.70 12.65
C LYS A 85 10.23 -4.20 12.56
N LEU A 86 9.76 -3.86 11.37
CA LEU A 86 8.36 -3.50 11.15
C LEU A 86 7.41 -4.66 11.47
N LYS A 87 7.79 -5.89 11.14
CA LYS A 87 7.01 -7.07 11.48
C LYS A 87 6.88 -7.26 12.99
N ASN A 88 7.90 -6.89 13.75
CA ASN A 88 7.90 -7.00 15.21
C ASN A 88 7.21 -5.84 15.95
N LEU A 89 6.67 -4.85 15.21
CA LEU A 89 5.88 -3.78 15.82
C LEU A 89 4.62 -4.34 16.50
N LYS A 90 4.18 -3.65 17.53
CA LYS A 90 2.96 -3.92 18.29
C LYS A 90 2.08 -2.68 18.32
N GLU A 91 0.81 -2.89 18.64
CA GLU A 91 -0.10 -1.78 18.94
C GLU A 91 0.52 -0.86 20.02
N GLY A 92 0.42 0.44 19.79
CA GLY A 92 0.98 1.48 20.66
C GLY A 92 2.41 1.90 20.34
N ASP A 93 3.18 1.09 19.59
CA ASP A 93 4.53 1.45 19.12
C ASP A 93 4.47 2.70 18.23
N ILE A 94 5.57 3.46 18.23
CA ILE A 94 5.63 4.75 17.53
C ILE A 94 6.45 4.60 16.25
N VAL A 95 5.82 4.96 15.13
CA VAL A 95 6.48 5.13 13.83
C VAL A 95 6.49 6.61 13.46
N GLU A 96 7.44 6.97 12.62
CA GLU A 96 7.57 8.30 12.04
C GLU A 96 7.33 8.20 10.53
N ILE A 97 6.52 9.11 10.00
CA ILE A 97 6.10 9.14 8.61
C ILE A 97 6.39 10.50 8.02
N HIS A 98 7.08 10.49 6.88
CA HIS A 98 7.27 11.64 6.03
C HIS A 98 6.52 11.43 4.71
N GLY A 99 5.63 12.36 4.39
CA GLY A 99 4.86 12.31 3.16
C GLY A 99 3.66 13.27 3.13
N PRO A 100 2.83 13.18 2.08
CA PRO A 100 2.93 12.19 0.99
C PRO A 100 4.08 12.51 0.02
N LEU A 101 4.57 11.48 -0.69
CA LEU A 101 5.64 11.55 -1.68
C LEU A 101 5.19 10.91 -3.00
N GLY A 102 5.90 11.22 -4.07
CA GLY A 102 5.67 10.63 -5.39
C GLY A 102 4.53 11.27 -6.18
N ARG A 103 4.42 10.89 -7.45
CA ARG A 103 3.42 11.37 -8.43
C ARG A 103 2.64 10.24 -9.10
N PHE A 104 2.82 9.01 -8.64
CA PHE A 104 2.10 7.86 -9.17
C PHE A 104 0.62 7.95 -8.79
N GLY A 105 -0.27 7.72 -9.75
CA GLY A 105 -1.71 7.89 -9.57
C GLY A 105 -2.44 7.92 -10.91
N LEU A 106 -3.75 8.19 -10.86
CA LEU A 106 -4.58 8.34 -12.05
C LEU A 106 -4.37 9.72 -12.71
N GLU A 107 -4.41 9.75 -14.04
CA GLU A 107 -4.56 11.00 -14.77
C GLU A 107 -6.04 11.46 -14.68
N GLU A 108 -6.31 12.56 -13.99
CA GLU A 108 -7.69 13.02 -13.70
C GLU A 108 -8.58 13.15 -14.94
N LYS A 109 -8.02 13.56 -16.09
CA LYS A 109 -8.77 13.67 -17.35
C LYS A 109 -9.20 12.31 -17.93
N LYS A 110 -8.46 11.23 -17.60
CA LYS A 110 -8.71 9.87 -18.09
C LYS A 110 -9.44 8.99 -17.08
N LYS A 111 -9.50 9.42 -15.82
CA LYS A 111 -10.10 8.71 -14.69
C LYS A 111 -11.47 8.09 -15.02
N ASN A 112 -12.39 8.87 -15.59
CA ASN A 112 -13.76 8.44 -15.87
C ASN A 112 -14.03 8.15 -17.36
N THR A 113 -13.02 8.25 -18.23
CA THR A 113 -13.19 8.10 -19.69
C THR A 113 -12.50 6.88 -20.26
N HIS A 114 -11.60 6.25 -19.50
CA HIS A 114 -10.84 5.08 -19.93
C HIS A 114 -11.05 3.92 -18.96
N LYS A 115 -10.90 2.71 -19.49
CA LYS A 115 -10.67 1.51 -18.68
C LYS A 115 -9.21 1.47 -18.24
N HIS A 116 -8.98 1.28 -16.94
CA HIS A 116 -7.63 1.28 -16.36
C HIS A 116 -7.16 -0.16 -16.11
N ILE A 117 -6.06 -0.56 -16.73
CA ILE A 117 -5.45 -1.87 -16.48
C ILE A 117 -4.30 -1.70 -15.49
N PHE A 118 -4.44 -2.28 -14.30
CA PHE A 118 -3.44 -2.24 -13.25
C PHE A 118 -2.65 -3.54 -13.22
N ILE A 119 -1.34 -3.46 -13.45
CA ILE A 119 -0.45 -4.63 -13.47
C ILE A 119 0.47 -4.56 -12.27
N ALA A 120 0.36 -5.54 -11.38
CA ALA A 120 1.08 -5.60 -10.12
C ALA A 120 1.80 -6.93 -9.93
N SER A 121 2.83 -6.94 -9.08
CA SER A 121 3.38 -8.17 -8.52
C SER A 121 3.69 -8.03 -7.04
N GLY A 122 3.35 -9.05 -6.25
CA GLY A 122 3.52 -9.02 -4.79
C GLY A 122 2.93 -7.77 -4.13
N THR A 123 3.67 -7.12 -3.25
CA THR A 123 3.19 -5.90 -2.57
C THR A 123 3.08 -4.68 -3.49
N GLY A 124 3.51 -4.77 -4.75
CA GLY A 124 3.28 -3.75 -5.78
C GLY A 124 1.79 -3.51 -6.10
N ILE A 125 0.88 -4.31 -5.55
CA ILE A 125 -0.56 -4.04 -5.59
C ILE A 125 -0.97 -2.83 -4.73
N ALA A 126 -0.16 -2.44 -3.74
CA ALA A 126 -0.54 -1.43 -2.75
C ALA A 126 -1.06 -0.10 -3.32
N PRO A 127 -0.37 0.57 -4.26
CA PRO A 127 -0.88 1.82 -4.81
C PRO A 127 -2.20 1.63 -5.58
N PHE A 128 -2.40 0.48 -6.23
CA PHE A 128 -3.66 0.18 -6.93
C PHE A 128 -4.80 -0.12 -5.96
N HIS A 129 -4.52 -0.76 -4.83
CA HIS A 129 -5.51 -0.95 -3.77
C HIS A 129 -6.01 0.41 -3.24
N SER A 130 -5.08 1.33 -2.97
CA SER A 130 -5.41 2.70 -2.58
C SER A 130 -6.28 3.41 -3.64
N ILE A 131 -5.92 3.30 -4.92
CA ILE A 131 -6.67 3.88 -6.04
C ILE A 131 -8.09 3.33 -6.12
N VAL A 132 -8.28 2.00 -6.03
CA VAL A 132 -9.60 1.37 -6.11
C VAL A 132 -10.46 1.74 -4.89
N LYS A 133 -9.90 1.73 -3.68
CA LYS A 133 -10.64 2.16 -2.47
C LYS A 133 -11.10 3.61 -2.55
N SER A 134 -10.28 4.47 -3.15
CA SER A 134 -10.59 5.90 -3.28
C SER A 134 -11.57 6.18 -4.42
N ASN A 135 -11.78 5.22 -5.33
CA ASN A 135 -12.57 5.37 -6.54
C ASN A 135 -13.42 4.11 -6.79
N PRO A 136 -14.49 3.88 -6.00
CA PRO A 136 -15.27 2.64 -6.04
C PRO A 136 -15.94 2.36 -7.40
N ASN A 137 -16.20 3.40 -8.19
CA ASN A 137 -16.83 3.31 -9.51
C ASN A 137 -15.82 3.33 -10.67
N LEU A 138 -14.51 3.25 -10.39
CA LEU A 138 -13.49 3.27 -11.42
C LEU A 138 -13.64 2.08 -12.37
N ASN A 139 -13.70 2.32 -13.68
CA ASN A 139 -13.62 1.23 -14.66
C ASN A 139 -12.19 0.69 -14.71
N HIS A 140 -11.95 -0.46 -14.09
CA HIS A 140 -10.60 -1.01 -13.95
C HIS A 140 -10.56 -2.53 -14.03
N HIS A 141 -9.36 -3.05 -14.31
CA HIS A 141 -9.02 -4.46 -14.17
C HIS A 141 -7.65 -4.60 -13.51
N ILE A 142 -7.52 -5.41 -12.46
CA ILE A 142 -6.26 -5.71 -11.80
C ILE A 142 -5.72 -7.05 -12.30
N ILE A 143 -4.44 -7.07 -12.70
CA ILE A 143 -3.67 -8.26 -13.01
C ILE A 143 -2.56 -8.35 -11.97
N HIS A 144 -2.68 -9.30 -11.04
CA HIS A 144 -1.79 -9.42 -9.90
C HIS A 144 -0.96 -10.71 -9.97
N GLY A 145 0.35 -10.58 -10.09
CA GLY A 145 1.30 -11.68 -10.11
C GLY A 145 1.86 -12.03 -8.74
N VAL A 146 1.69 -13.28 -8.32
CA VAL A 146 2.21 -13.79 -7.04
C VAL A 146 2.80 -15.20 -7.17
N ARG A 147 3.44 -15.72 -6.12
CA ARG A 147 3.92 -17.10 -6.09
C ARG A 147 2.77 -18.04 -5.73
N TYR A 148 2.02 -17.69 -4.69
CA TYR A 148 0.96 -18.51 -4.10
C TYR A 148 -0.36 -17.74 -4.00
N GLN A 149 -1.49 -18.44 -4.09
CA GLN A 149 -2.82 -17.81 -4.08
C GLN A 149 -3.07 -16.95 -2.82
N ILE A 150 -2.53 -17.37 -1.67
CA ILE A 150 -2.67 -16.66 -0.39
C ILE A 150 -2.02 -15.27 -0.40
N GLU A 151 -1.07 -15.02 -1.30
CA GLU A 151 -0.45 -13.71 -1.50
C GLU A 151 -1.33 -12.77 -2.35
N GLY A 152 -2.52 -13.21 -2.78
CA GLY A 152 -3.57 -12.35 -3.33
C GLY A 152 -4.16 -11.47 -2.23
N TYR A 153 -3.36 -10.51 -1.74
CA TYR A 153 -3.68 -9.66 -0.60
C TYR A 153 -5.04 -9.01 -0.76
N GLU A 154 -5.92 -9.30 0.21
CA GLU A 154 -7.31 -8.83 0.24
C GLU A 154 -8.08 -9.04 -1.07
N ARG A 155 -7.75 -10.08 -1.85
CA ARG A 155 -8.42 -10.39 -3.13
C ARG A 155 -9.95 -10.40 -3.03
N LYS A 156 -10.50 -10.77 -1.87
CA LYS A 156 -11.95 -10.81 -1.62
C LYS A 156 -12.61 -9.43 -1.56
N SER A 157 -11.86 -8.33 -1.45
CA SER A 157 -12.41 -6.96 -1.46
C SER A 157 -12.67 -6.44 -2.86
N TYR A 158 -12.24 -7.14 -3.91
CA TYR A 158 -12.43 -6.76 -5.30
C TYR A 158 -13.59 -7.53 -5.93
N ASN A 159 -14.23 -6.94 -6.93
CA ASN A 159 -15.11 -7.69 -7.82
C ASN A 159 -14.26 -8.76 -8.56
N PRO A 160 -14.60 -10.06 -8.47
CA PRO A 160 -13.85 -11.13 -9.13
C PRO A 160 -13.70 -10.94 -10.64
N GLU A 161 -14.67 -10.31 -11.31
CA GLU A 161 -14.64 -10.04 -12.75
C GLU A 161 -13.56 -9.01 -13.13
N ASN A 162 -13.20 -8.13 -12.20
CA ASN A 162 -12.21 -7.07 -12.41
C ASN A 162 -10.82 -7.45 -11.86
N TYR A 163 -10.59 -8.72 -11.51
CA TYR A 163 -9.35 -9.16 -10.86
C TYR A 163 -8.85 -10.51 -11.37
N THR A 164 -7.69 -10.50 -12.03
CA THR A 164 -6.96 -11.69 -12.45
C THR A 164 -5.76 -11.93 -11.53
N LEU A 165 -5.74 -13.05 -10.83
CA LEU A 165 -4.57 -13.53 -10.08
C LEU A 165 -3.72 -14.47 -10.94
N CYS A 166 -2.49 -14.07 -11.25
CA CYS A 166 -1.49 -14.92 -11.89
C CYS A 166 -0.62 -15.59 -10.82
N THR A 167 -0.63 -16.92 -10.73
CA THR A 167 0.18 -17.68 -9.76
C THR A 167 1.32 -18.42 -10.45
N SER A 168 2.56 -18.13 -10.04
CA SER A 168 3.74 -18.74 -10.68
C SER A 168 4.08 -20.14 -10.14
N ARG A 169 3.79 -20.44 -8.86
CA ARG A 169 4.16 -21.74 -8.24
C ARG A 169 3.03 -22.77 -8.21
N HIS A 170 1.80 -22.38 -7.90
CA HIS A 170 0.62 -23.26 -7.94
C HIS A 170 -0.38 -22.85 -9.03
N GLU A 171 -1.34 -23.71 -9.33
CA GLU A 171 -2.38 -23.49 -10.36
C GLU A 171 -3.67 -22.88 -9.80
N ASN A 172 -3.68 -22.50 -8.53
CA ASN A 172 -4.91 -22.06 -7.85
C ASN A 172 -5.24 -20.56 -8.06
N GLY A 173 -4.55 -19.90 -9.00
CA GLY A 173 -4.89 -18.56 -9.48
C GLY A 173 -5.94 -18.58 -10.58
N ASN A 174 -6.26 -17.42 -11.16
CA ASN A 174 -7.01 -17.35 -12.41
C ASN A 174 -6.13 -17.77 -13.61
N PHE A 175 -4.81 -17.61 -13.49
CA PHE A 175 -3.86 -17.96 -14.54
C PHE A 175 -2.57 -18.55 -13.96
N LYS A 176 -2.07 -19.63 -14.56
CA LYS A 176 -0.79 -20.25 -14.22
C LYS A 176 0.36 -19.60 -15.00
N GLY A 177 1.20 -18.84 -14.33
CA GLY A 177 2.36 -18.16 -14.93
C GLY A 177 2.63 -16.78 -14.35
N ARG A 178 3.52 -16.02 -14.99
CA ARG A 178 3.76 -14.60 -14.65
C ARG A 178 2.73 -13.71 -15.33
N VAL A 179 2.60 -12.47 -14.83
CA VAL A 179 1.74 -11.45 -15.47
C VAL A 179 2.13 -11.22 -16.93
N THR A 180 3.42 -11.27 -17.27
CA THR A 180 3.90 -11.13 -18.64
C THR A 180 3.45 -12.26 -19.56
N ASP A 181 3.26 -13.46 -19.02
CA ASP A 181 2.78 -14.61 -19.79
C ASP A 181 1.27 -14.50 -20.05
N TYR A 182 0.54 -13.95 -19.09
CA TYR A 182 -0.88 -13.61 -19.24
C TYR A 182 -1.09 -12.51 -20.29
N LEU A 183 -0.34 -11.41 -20.20
CA LEU A 183 -0.44 -10.28 -21.14
C LEU A 183 -0.20 -10.68 -22.61
N LYS A 184 0.62 -11.70 -22.87
CA LYS A 184 0.86 -12.21 -24.24
C LYS A 184 -0.32 -12.99 -24.82
N LYS A 185 -1.27 -13.40 -23.97
CA LYS A 185 -2.41 -14.26 -24.32
C LYS A 185 -3.75 -13.56 -24.14
N THR A 186 -3.74 -12.28 -23.81
CA THR A 186 -4.93 -11.51 -23.47
C THR A 186 -4.93 -10.23 -24.26
N ASP A 187 -6.01 -10.02 -25.01
CA ASP A 187 -6.32 -8.75 -25.62
C ASP A 187 -7.21 -7.95 -24.67
N PHE A 188 -6.87 -6.68 -24.50
CA PHE A 188 -7.65 -5.74 -23.70
C PHE A 188 -8.46 -4.88 -24.65
N GLU A 189 -9.69 -5.32 -24.92
CA GLU A 189 -10.73 -4.46 -25.51
C GLU A 189 -11.24 -3.43 -24.48
#